data_AF-A0AAV6IZS7-F1
#
_entry.id   AF-A0AAV6IZS7-F1
#
_cell.length_a   1.000
_cell.length_b   1.000
_cell.length_c   1.000
_cell.angle_alpha   90.00
_cell.angle_beta   90.00
_cell.angle_gamma   90.00
#
_symmetry.space_group_name_H-M   'P 1'
#
loop_
_entity.id
_entity.type
_entity.pdbx_description
1 polymer ?
#
loop_
_entity_poly.entity_id
_entity_poly.type
_entity_poly.pdbx_seq_one_letter_code
_entity_poly.pdbx_strand_id
1 'polypeptide(L)'
;MSSSSLTLTSDPHHPHQDYDRLKEVKQFDDSKLGVKGLLDSGLASSSSIPLIFHHPPDSQPGPISHTRPTHTHHSIPIVDFSAPKPILTDQITRAASTVGFFQITNHGIPLHVIQRTLAAVKSFNELPADIKTAHYHREMGRGVTFSTNVDLYQSKAASWRDTLQMRVSPVLPNPSDIPEVVREEVLGFLSEGLGVEEGRLKEMTCLEGRTMAAHYYPYCPRPDLTYGLTSHTDPGVVTVLVQNEVVGLQVKVGEEWVDVELVEGAVVINIGDILQIISNDEYKSVEHRVLANPLQEPRVSVAVFCNPSNRDGLFGPLPELVSQEKPARYRQFTLSDYMQRKEGKMTTSWTDSNPGRRFIGCERYGQPGACGYFNWFDPPMCDRAKVVIPGLLRSLGRHETEKTRDDAEIKRLRNMNNVLFAALVATWCLFVPCALMVWLNK
;
A
#
# COMPACT_ATOMS: atom_id res chain seq x y z
N MET A 1 -39.45 -20.29 33.25
CA MET A 1 -38.60 -21.07 32.32
C MET A 1 -37.54 -20.12 31.78
N SER A 2 -36.29 -20.59 31.79
CA SER A 2 -35.06 -19.81 31.97
C SER A 2 -34.72 -18.82 30.85
N SER A 3 -34.33 -17.61 31.24
CA SER A 3 -33.57 -16.62 30.46
C SER A 3 -32.07 -16.86 30.63
N SER A 4 -31.35 -17.17 29.56
CA SER A 4 -29.89 -17.31 29.58
C SER A 4 -29.22 -16.06 29.02
N SER A 5 -28.73 -15.22 29.94
CA SER A 5 -27.81 -14.10 29.71
C SER A 5 -26.41 -14.64 29.40
N LEU A 6 -25.80 -14.20 28.29
CA LEU A 6 -24.40 -14.45 27.97
C LEU A 6 -23.53 -13.32 28.57
N THR A 7 -22.95 -13.59 29.74
CA THR A 7 -21.84 -12.82 30.29
C THR A 7 -20.52 -13.45 29.84
N LEU A 8 -19.74 -12.73 29.03
CA LEU A 8 -18.34 -13.06 28.75
C LEU A 8 -17.47 -11.97 29.40
N THR A 9 -16.95 -12.26 30.58
CA THR A 9 -15.79 -11.59 31.15
C THR A 9 -14.56 -12.43 30.81
N SER A 10 -13.54 -11.86 30.19
CA SER A 10 -12.28 -12.57 29.89
C SER A 10 -11.07 -11.89 30.54
N ASP A 11 -10.31 -12.71 31.25
CA ASP A 11 -9.07 -12.48 32.01
C ASP A 11 -7.83 -12.43 31.06
N PRO A 12 -6.80 -11.57 31.24
CA PRO A 12 -5.76 -11.32 30.23
C PRO A 12 -4.65 -12.38 30.13
N HIS A 13 -4.71 -13.50 30.85
CA HIS A 13 -3.57 -14.42 31.03
C HIS A 13 -3.70 -15.83 30.40
N HIS A 14 -4.59 -16.03 29.43
CA HIS A 14 -4.64 -17.30 28.67
C HIS A 14 -4.42 -17.11 27.17
N PRO A 15 -3.43 -17.78 26.56
CA PRO A 15 -3.26 -17.76 25.10
C PRO A 15 -4.45 -18.50 24.48
N HIS A 16 -5.17 -17.84 23.57
CA HIS A 16 -6.33 -18.40 22.87
C HIS A 16 -5.96 -19.70 22.14
N GLN A 17 -6.20 -20.85 22.77
CA GLN A 17 -5.87 -22.17 22.22
C GLN A 17 -6.76 -22.58 21.02
N ASP A 18 -7.85 -21.83 20.76
CA ASP A 18 -8.85 -22.14 19.72
C ASP A 18 -9.06 -21.03 18.66
N TYR A 19 -8.20 -20.00 18.60
CA TYR A 19 -8.36 -18.91 17.63
C TYR A 19 -7.82 -19.29 16.24
N ASP A 20 -8.73 -19.49 15.28
CA ASP A 20 -8.39 -19.67 13.87
C ASP A 20 -8.53 -18.34 13.09
N ARG A 21 -7.43 -17.60 13.01
CA ARG A 21 -7.34 -16.36 12.23
C ARG A 21 -7.76 -16.55 10.77
N LEU A 22 -7.39 -17.67 10.13
CA LEU A 22 -7.67 -17.87 8.71
C LEU A 22 -9.18 -18.00 8.47
N LYS A 23 -9.88 -18.66 9.39
CA LYS A 23 -11.35 -18.73 9.36
C LYS A 23 -11.99 -17.36 9.51
N GLU A 24 -11.56 -16.56 10.49
CA GLU A 24 -12.11 -15.20 10.70
C GLU A 24 -11.79 -14.26 9.51
N VAL A 25 -10.58 -14.33 8.96
CA VAL A 25 -10.20 -13.58 7.74
C VAL A 25 -11.10 -13.95 6.57
N LYS A 26 -11.34 -15.24 6.31
CA LYS A 26 -12.21 -15.69 5.23
C LYS A 26 -13.64 -15.19 5.42
N GLN A 27 -14.18 -15.30 6.64
CA GLN A 27 -15.52 -14.81 6.95
C GLN A 27 -15.65 -13.30 6.71
N PHE A 28 -14.65 -12.52 7.14
CA PHE A 28 -14.61 -11.09 6.89
C PHE A 28 -14.52 -10.77 5.39
N ASP A 29 -13.62 -11.43 4.66
CA ASP A 29 -13.40 -11.21 3.24
C ASP A 29 -14.61 -11.62 2.38
N ASP A 30 -15.25 -12.76 2.69
CA ASP A 30 -16.46 -13.27 2.03
C ASP A 30 -17.66 -12.34 2.24
N SER A 31 -17.69 -11.58 3.35
CA SER A 31 -18.73 -10.57 3.59
C SER A 31 -18.67 -9.42 2.58
N LYS A 32 -17.47 -9.09 2.08
CA LYS A 32 -17.20 -7.97 1.16
C LYS A 32 -17.65 -6.59 1.68
N LEU A 33 -17.96 -6.49 2.96
CA LEU A 33 -18.50 -5.28 3.60
C LEU A 33 -17.44 -4.19 3.78
N GLY A 34 -16.18 -4.60 3.88
CA GLY A 34 -15.10 -3.74 4.34
C GLY A 34 -15.22 -3.38 5.82
N VAL A 35 -14.29 -2.56 6.32
CA VAL A 35 -14.26 -2.10 7.71
C VAL A 35 -15.44 -1.17 7.99
N LYS A 36 -15.82 -0.29 7.05
CA LYS A 36 -16.99 0.57 7.22
C LYS A 36 -18.28 -0.22 7.33
N GLY A 37 -18.49 -1.22 6.46
CA GLY A 37 -19.69 -2.05 6.54
C GLY A 37 -19.72 -2.94 7.79
N LEU A 38 -18.56 -3.40 8.27
CA LEU A 38 -18.45 -4.06 9.58
C LEU A 38 -18.92 -3.14 10.72
N LEU A 39 -18.49 -1.88 10.71
CA LEU A 39 -18.92 -0.88 11.70
C LEU A 39 -20.44 -0.63 11.62
N ASP A 40 -20.96 -0.38 10.41
CA ASP A 40 -22.39 -0.09 10.19
C ASP A 40 -23.31 -1.25 10.60
N SER A 41 -22.81 -2.50 10.52
CA SER A 41 -23.56 -3.70 10.94
C SER A 41 -23.66 -3.87 12.46
N GLY A 42 -22.92 -3.09 13.24
CA GLY A 42 -22.82 -3.23 14.70
C GLY A 42 -21.98 -4.43 15.16
N LEU A 43 -21.34 -5.16 14.23
CA LEU A 43 -20.42 -6.26 14.55
C LEU A 43 -19.12 -5.77 15.21
N ALA A 44 -18.73 -4.52 14.95
CA ALA A 44 -17.75 -3.80 15.75
C ALA A 44 -18.49 -2.94 16.78
N SER A 45 -18.23 -3.17 18.07
CA SER A 45 -18.88 -2.45 19.16
C SER A 45 -17.89 -1.56 19.90
N SER A 46 -18.38 -0.70 20.78
CA SER A 46 -17.53 0.11 21.66
C SER A 46 -16.62 -0.73 22.58
N SER A 47 -16.92 -2.01 22.79
CA SER A 47 -16.16 -2.89 23.68
C SER A 47 -15.20 -3.83 22.95
N SER A 48 -15.38 -4.09 21.65
CA SER A 48 -14.55 -5.06 20.92
C SER A 48 -14.54 -4.85 19.40
N ILE A 49 -13.37 -5.10 18.80
CA ILE A 49 -13.16 -5.27 17.35
C ILE A 49 -12.71 -6.71 17.05
N PRO A 50 -12.97 -7.27 15.86
CA PRO A 50 -12.56 -8.63 15.50
C PRO A 50 -11.06 -8.89 15.68
N LEU A 51 -10.69 -10.11 16.07
CA LEU A 51 -9.31 -10.45 16.43
C LEU A 51 -8.35 -10.35 15.24
N ILE A 52 -8.84 -10.49 14.01
CA ILE A 52 -8.03 -10.23 12.80
C ILE A 52 -7.40 -8.84 12.76
N PHE A 53 -7.97 -7.84 13.45
CA PHE A 53 -7.45 -6.46 13.48
C PHE A 53 -6.48 -6.20 14.64
N HIS A 54 -6.37 -7.12 15.60
CA HIS A 54 -5.53 -6.95 16.78
C HIS A 54 -4.07 -7.13 16.39
N HIS A 55 -3.30 -6.05 16.49
CA HIS A 55 -1.86 -6.10 16.25
C HIS A 55 -1.15 -6.70 17.47
N PRO A 56 -0.06 -7.47 17.26
CA PRO A 56 0.75 -8.01 18.34
C PRO A 56 1.20 -6.93 19.33
N PRO A 57 1.26 -7.21 20.65
CA PRO A 57 1.61 -6.23 21.68
C PRO A 57 2.88 -5.42 21.37
N ASP A 58 3.93 -6.08 20.89
CA ASP A 58 5.22 -5.45 20.53
C ASP A 58 5.11 -4.47 19.35
N SER A 59 4.01 -4.53 18.61
CA SER A 59 3.73 -3.67 17.46
C SER A 59 2.53 -2.76 17.69
N GLN A 60 1.81 -2.84 18.82
CA GLN A 60 0.64 -2.00 19.07
C GLN A 60 1.01 -0.51 19.11
N PRO A 61 0.10 0.37 18.68
CA PRO A 61 0.34 1.80 18.81
C PRO A 61 0.51 2.12 20.30
N GLY A 62 1.59 2.83 20.65
CA GLY A 62 1.69 3.42 21.98
C GLY A 62 0.48 4.33 22.27
N PRO A 63 0.21 4.65 23.54
CA PRO A 63 -0.95 5.46 23.90
C PRO A 63 -1.00 6.74 23.06
N ILE A 64 -2.17 7.04 22.49
CA ILE A 64 -2.42 8.28 21.73
C ILE A 64 -2.15 9.44 22.68
N SER A 65 -1.03 10.12 22.50
CA SER A 65 -0.72 11.32 23.28
C SER A 65 -1.64 12.45 22.80
N HIS A 66 -2.75 12.67 23.50
CA HIS A 66 -3.61 13.84 23.29
C HIS A 66 -2.94 15.16 23.74
N THR A 67 -1.78 15.04 24.40
CA THR A 67 -0.88 16.15 24.64
C THR A 67 0.01 16.32 23.42
N ARG A 68 -0.12 17.48 22.75
CA ARG A 68 0.85 18.02 21.79
C ARG A 68 2.25 17.65 22.30
N PRO A 69 3.07 16.89 21.54
CA PRO A 69 4.38 16.47 22.02
C PRO A 69 5.09 17.70 22.59
N THR A 70 5.46 17.64 23.86
CA THR A 70 6.27 18.67 24.49
C THR A 70 7.60 18.69 23.76
N HIS A 71 7.71 19.59 22.79
CA HIS A 71 8.91 19.86 21.99
C HIS A 71 9.59 18.61 21.42
N THR A 72 8.95 17.94 20.44
CA THR A 72 9.76 17.24 19.44
C THR A 72 10.45 18.30 18.59
N HIS A 73 11.78 18.31 18.54
CA HIS A 73 12.55 19.22 17.67
C HIS A 73 12.33 18.93 16.17
N HIS A 74 11.61 17.87 15.85
CA HIS A 74 11.37 17.41 14.48
C HIS A 74 9.93 17.71 14.06
N SER A 75 9.79 18.47 12.98
CA SER A 75 8.54 18.68 12.23
C SER A 75 8.77 18.27 10.78
N ILE A 76 7.70 17.86 10.09
CA ILE A 76 7.79 17.58 8.65
C ILE A 76 7.98 18.91 7.91
N PRO A 77 9.02 19.06 7.06
CA PRO A 77 9.27 20.29 6.33
C PRO A 77 8.07 20.70 5.48
N ILE A 78 7.77 22.00 5.44
CA ILE A 78 6.78 22.59 4.54
C ILE A 78 7.53 23.44 3.52
N VAL A 79 7.29 23.19 2.25
CA VAL A 79 7.96 23.82 1.11
C VAL A 79 6.96 24.65 0.34
N ASP A 80 7.24 25.95 0.23
CA ASP A 80 6.39 26.89 -0.51
C ASP A 80 6.80 26.92 -1.98
N PHE A 81 5.94 26.43 -2.86
CA PHE A 81 6.21 26.35 -4.30
C PHE A 81 6.17 27.70 -5.02
N SER A 82 5.79 28.78 -4.33
CA SER A 82 5.95 30.14 -4.86
C SER A 82 7.38 30.68 -4.73
N ALA A 83 8.27 29.97 -4.04
CA ALA A 83 9.67 30.37 -3.87
C ALA A 83 10.48 30.28 -5.19
N PRO A 84 11.55 31.09 -5.33
CA PRO A 84 12.46 30.99 -6.49
C PRO A 84 13.12 29.62 -6.64
N LYS A 85 13.32 29.18 -7.89
CA LYS A 85 13.89 27.85 -8.25
C LYS A 85 15.06 27.40 -7.35
N PRO A 86 16.13 28.19 -7.14
CA PRO A 86 17.28 27.71 -6.37
C PRO A 86 16.97 27.43 -4.90
N ILE A 87 16.08 28.23 -4.30
CA ILE A 87 15.65 28.05 -2.90
C ILE A 87 14.78 26.79 -2.81
N LEU A 88 13.90 26.61 -3.79
CA LEU A 88 13.01 25.45 -3.88
C LEU A 88 13.80 24.15 -4.04
N THR A 89 14.75 24.09 -4.97
CA THR A 89 15.65 22.93 -5.17
C THR A 89 16.37 22.57 -3.88
N ASP A 90 16.93 23.56 -3.19
CA ASP A 90 17.67 23.38 -1.94
C ASP A 90 16.78 22.89 -0.78
N GLN A 91 15.56 23.43 -0.64
CA GLN A 91 14.58 22.98 0.35
C GLN A 91 14.13 21.53 0.10
N ILE A 92 13.79 21.18 -1.14
CA ILE A 92 13.38 19.83 -1.52
C ILE A 92 14.52 18.84 -1.30
N THR A 93 15.74 19.20 -1.72
CA THR A 93 16.93 18.36 -1.55
C THR A 93 17.20 18.07 -0.08
N ARG A 94 17.15 19.09 0.78
CA ARG A 94 17.30 18.90 2.23
C ARG A 94 16.20 18.03 2.82
N ALA A 95 14.95 18.27 2.45
CA ALA A 95 13.84 17.48 2.97
C ALA A 95 13.94 16.01 2.56
N ALA A 96 14.23 15.74 1.28
CA ALA A 96 14.39 14.39 0.74
C ALA A 96 15.59 13.64 1.33
N SER A 97 16.70 14.31 1.59
CA SER A 97 17.93 13.71 2.16
C SER A 97 17.91 13.54 3.68
N THR A 98 17.19 14.39 4.41
CA THR A 98 17.18 14.35 5.88
C THR A 98 15.97 13.60 6.44
N VAL A 99 14.77 13.95 5.97
CA VAL A 99 13.48 13.47 6.49
C VAL A 99 12.84 12.43 5.57
N GLY A 100 13.00 12.57 4.25
CA GLY A 100 12.34 11.69 3.26
C GLY A 100 10.85 11.99 3.05
N PHE A 101 10.30 12.96 3.78
CA PHE A 101 8.94 13.47 3.70
C PHE A 101 8.94 14.99 3.74
N PHE A 102 8.00 15.61 3.04
CA PHE A 102 7.70 17.04 3.14
C PHE A 102 6.27 17.33 2.68
N GLN A 103 5.75 18.48 3.09
CA GLN A 103 4.51 19.03 2.56
C GLN A 103 4.83 20.14 1.58
N ILE A 104 4.01 20.29 0.56
CA ILE A 104 4.11 21.39 -0.40
C ILE A 104 2.85 22.25 -0.32
N THR A 105 3.03 23.56 -0.36
CA THR A 105 1.96 24.58 -0.44
C THR A 105 2.17 25.45 -1.66
N ASN A 106 1.16 26.22 -2.06
CA ASN A 106 1.21 27.09 -3.25
C ASN A 106 1.61 26.36 -4.55
N HIS A 107 1.34 25.05 -4.62
CA HIS A 107 1.61 24.16 -5.75
C HIS A 107 0.62 24.34 -6.93
N GLY A 108 -0.20 25.40 -6.92
CA GLY A 108 -1.13 25.72 -8.01
C GLY A 108 -2.34 24.79 -8.19
N ILE A 109 -2.47 23.70 -7.42
CA ILE A 109 -3.67 22.84 -7.46
C ILE A 109 -4.79 23.57 -6.71
N PRO A 110 -5.94 23.86 -7.34
CA PRO A 110 -7.01 24.56 -6.66
C PRO A 110 -7.56 23.74 -5.48
N LEU A 111 -7.71 24.39 -4.32
CA LEU A 111 -8.20 23.76 -3.09
C LEU A 111 -9.51 22.98 -3.30
N HIS A 112 -10.45 23.53 -4.07
CA HIS A 112 -11.73 22.89 -4.35
C HIS A 112 -11.61 21.57 -5.13
N VAL A 113 -10.51 21.33 -5.87
CA VAL A 113 -10.25 20.05 -6.55
C VAL A 113 -9.85 18.98 -5.53
N ILE A 114 -8.97 19.33 -4.60
CA ILE A 114 -8.56 18.45 -3.48
C ILE A 114 -9.79 18.09 -2.63
N GLN A 115 -10.56 19.10 -2.23
CA GLN A 115 -11.77 18.93 -1.42
C GLN A 115 -12.82 18.05 -2.13
N ARG A 116 -13.09 18.28 -3.42
CA ARG A 116 -14.02 17.44 -4.19
C ARG A 116 -13.55 15.99 -4.31
N THR A 117 -12.24 15.77 -4.46
CA THR A 117 -11.65 14.44 -4.59
C THR A 117 -11.81 13.65 -3.28
N LEU A 118 -11.44 14.26 -2.15
CA LEU A 118 -11.60 13.67 -0.82
C LEU A 118 -13.08 13.43 -0.50
N ALA A 119 -13.96 14.38 -0.84
CA ALA A 119 -15.40 14.24 -0.66
C ALA A 119 -15.97 13.07 -1.48
N ALA A 120 -15.54 12.89 -2.74
CA ALA A 120 -16.00 11.79 -3.57
C ALA A 120 -15.60 10.42 -2.99
N VAL A 121 -14.38 10.29 -2.46
CA VAL A 121 -13.91 9.08 -1.78
C VAL A 121 -14.71 8.82 -0.51
N LYS A 122 -14.96 9.86 0.29
CA LYS A 122 -15.84 9.77 1.47
C LYS A 122 -17.22 9.27 1.06
N SER A 123 -17.87 9.95 0.11
CA SER A 123 -19.21 9.59 -0.37
C SER A 123 -19.29 8.16 -0.89
N PHE A 124 -18.30 7.69 -1.66
CA PHE A 124 -18.25 6.29 -2.11
C PHE A 124 -18.25 5.30 -0.94
N ASN A 125 -17.44 5.55 0.09
CA ASN A 125 -17.35 4.65 1.24
C ASN A 125 -18.60 4.72 2.15
N GLU A 126 -19.35 5.82 2.11
CA GLU A 126 -20.63 5.99 2.80
C GLU A 126 -21.83 5.40 2.02
N LEU A 127 -21.63 4.88 0.80
CA LEU A 127 -22.70 4.21 0.06
C LEU A 127 -23.15 2.92 0.78
N PRO A 128 -24.42 2.50 0.56
CA PRO A 128 -24.89 1.18 0.96
C PRO A 128 -23.96 0.04 0.54
N ALA A 129 -23.85 -0.98 1.39
CA ALA A 129 -22.90 -2.07 1.23
C ALA A 129 -23.09 -2.84 -0.08
N ASP A 130 -24.34 -3.07 -0.50
CA ASP A 130 -24.69 -3.74 -1.75
C ASP A 130 -24.06 -3.05 -2.98
N ILE A 131 -24.02 -1.71 -3.00
CA ILE A 131 -23.37 -0.95 -4.08
C ILE A 131 -21.85 -1.16 -4.05
N LYS A 132 -21.22 -1.05 -2.87
CA LYS A 132 -19.75 -1.19 -2.73
C LYS A 132 -19.27 -2.61 -3.03
N THR A 133 -20.05 -3.63 -2.66
CA THR A 133 -19.68 -5.05 -2.86
C THR A 133 -19.53 -5.43 -4.34
N ALA A 134 -20.21 -4.74 -5.27
CA ALA A 134 -20.05 -4.94 -6.70
C ALA A 134 -18.62 -4.60 -7.19
N HIS A 135 -17.95 -3.68 -6.49
CA HIS A 135 -16.58 -3.27 -6.77
C HIS A 135 -15.55 -4.04 -5.93
N TYR A 136 -15.99 -4.94 -5.03
CA TYR A 136 -15.09 -5.69 -4.17
C TYR A 136 -14.40 -6.81 -4.95
N HIS A 137 -13.09 -6.67 -5.17
CA HIS A 137 -12.26 -7.66 -5.85
C HIS A 137 -10.89 -7.72 -5.16
N ARG A 138 -10.25 -8.88 -5.17
CA ARG A 138 -8.85 -9.03 -4.70
C ARG A 138 -7.86 -9.29 -5.82
N GLU A 139 -8.36 -9.60 -7.02
CA GLU A 139 -7.54 -9.84 -8.20
C GLU A 139 -6.85 -8.54 -8.63
N MET A 140 -5.53 -8.58 -8.70
CA MET A 140 -4.72 -7.50 -9.26
C MET A 140 -4.95 -7.40 -10.78
N GLY A 141 -4.96 -6.19 -11.33
CA GLY A 141 -4.99 -5.96 -12.78
C GLY A 141 -6.33 -5.54 -13.38
N ARG A 142 -7.42 -5.48 -12.58
CA ARG A 142 -8.65 -4.77 -12.97
C ARG A 142 -8.44 -3.25 -12.82
N GLY A 143 -9.10 -2.45 -13.66
CA GLY A 143 -8.91 -1.00 -13.70
C GLY A 143 -9.26 -0.28 -12.39
N VAL A 144 -10.32 -0.71 -11.70
CA VAL A 144 -10.78 -0.18 -10.41
C VAL A 144 -11.14 -1.34 -9.49
N THR A 145 -10.66 -1.29 -8.25
CA THR A 145 -10.84 -2.36 -7.26
C THR A 145 -11.09 -1.77 -5.87
N PHE A 146 -12.12 -2.24 -5.18
CA PHE A 146 -12.38 -1.95 -3.76
C PHE A 146 -11.97 -3.15 -2.89
N SER A 147 -11.28 -2.92 -1.78
CA SER A 147 -10.89 -3.95 -0.80
C SER A 147 -10.46 -3.30 0.52
N THR A 148 -10.37 -4.06 1.62
CA THR A 148 -9.88 -3.55 2.92
C THR A 148 -8.34 -3.44 2.95
N ASN A 149 -7.67 -4.59 2.85
CA ASN A 149 -6.22 -4.73 2.88
C ASN A 149 -5.77 -5.54 1.67
N VAL A 150 -4.76 -5.08 0.92
CA VAL A 150 -4.17 -5.87 -0.17
C VAL A 150 -3.55 -7.17 0.38
N ASP A 151 -2.92 -7.07 1.54
CA ASP A 151 -2.13 -8.09 2.23
C ASP A 151 -2.91 -8.91 3.28
N LEU A 152 -4.25 -8.85 3.31
CA LEU A 152 -5.12 -9.39 4.37
C LEU A 152 -4.78 -10.84 4.82
N TYR A 153 -4.49 -11.71 3.86
CA TYR A 153 -4.18 -13.13 4.09
C TYR A 153 -2.71 -13.41 4.44
N GLN A 154 -1.87 -12.38 4.39
CA GLN A 154 -0.43 -12.47 4.59
C GLN A 154 0.00 -11.75 5.88
N SER A 155 -0.66 -10.65 6.21
CA SER A 155 -0.40 -9.86 7.40
C SER A 155 -0.71 -10.64 8.67
N LYS A 156 -0.02 -10.29 9.77
CA LYS A 156 -0.33 -10.83 11.11
C LYS A 156 -1.65 -10.26 11.63
N ALA A 157 -1.97 -9.02 11.26
CA ALA A 157 -3.20 -8.32 11.58
C ALA A 157 -3.65 -7.47 10.39
N ALA A 158 -4.95 -7.36 10.19
CA ALA A 158 -5.57 -6.46 9.23
C ALA A 158 -5.52 -5.02 9.75
N SER A 159 -5.48 -4.05 8.84
CA SER A 159 -5.53 -2.64 9.19
C SER A 159 -6.98 -2.14 9.19
N TRP A 160 -7.31 -1.18 10.04
CA TRP A 160 -8.64 -0.59 10.17
C TRP A 160 -8.89 0.47 9.10
N ARG A 161 -8.97 0.03 7.83
CA ARG A 161 -9.23 0.88 6.67
C ARG A 161 -9.92 0.14 5.54
N ASP A 162 -10.54 0.90 4.65
CA ASP A 162 -10.93 0.45 3.33
C ASP A 162 -10.12 1.18 2.25
N THR A 163 -9.91 0.52 1.11
CA THR A 163 -9.08 0.98 0.01
C THR A 163 -9.80 0.82 -1.32
N LEU A 164 -9.96 1.92 -2.03
CA LEU A 164 -10.32 1.96 -3.44
C LEU A 164 -9.05 2.21 -4.27
N GLN A 165 -8.62 1.20 -5.01
CA GLN A 165 -7.45 1.29 -5.89
C GLN A 165 -7.89 1.50 -7.33
N MET A 166 -7.20 2.39 -8.04
CA MET A 166 -7.46 2.71 -9.44
C MET A 166 -6.14 2.75 -10.20
N ARG A 167 -6.05 2.01 -11.31
CA ARG A 167 -4.92 2.13 -12.22
C ARG A 167 -5.17 3.30 -13.17
N VAL A 168 -4.24 4.25 -13.20
CA VAL A 168 -4.40 5.52 -13.95
C VAL A 168 -3.59 5.51 -15.27
N SER A 169 -2.99 4.37 -15.65
CA SER A 169 -2.11 4.13 -16.81
C SER A 169 -2.35 2.68 -17.32
N PRO A 170 -2.26 2.29 -18.63
CA PRO A 170 -1.29 2.71 -19.64
C PRO A 170 -1.73 3.82 -20.61
N VAL A 171 -2.99 4.27 -20.57
CA VAL A 171 -3.37 5.49 -21.31
C VAL A 171 -2.95 6.66 -20.45
N LEU A 172 -1.77 7.22 -20.75
CA LEU A 172 -1.30 8.43 -20.12
C LEU A 172 -2.35 9.54 -20.33
N PRO A 173 -2.70 10.33 -19.29
CA PRO A 173 -3.36 11.60 -19.55
C PRO A 173 -2.51 12.38 -20.55
N ASN A 174 -3.15 13.04 -21.50
CA ASN A 174 -2.45 13.88 -22.47
C ASN A 174 -1.53 14.82 -21.67
N PRO A 175 -0.23 14.91 -21.99
CA PRO A 175 0.70 15.73 -21.24
C PRO A 175 0.12 17.10 -20.94
N SER A 176 -0.43 17.83 -21.93
CA SER A 176 -1.06 19.15 -21.74
C SER A 176 -2.08 19.24 -20.61
N ASP A 177 -2.67 18.10 -20.26
CA ASP A 177 -3.73 17.93 -19.29
C ASP A 177 -3.15 17.54 -17.91
N ILE A 178 -1.93 17.93 -17.54
CA ILE A 178 -1.37 17.70 -16.19
C ILE A 178 -0.84 19.04 -15.67
N PRO A 179 -1.18 19.54 -14.47
CA PRO A 179 -0.67 20.83 -14.00
C PRO A 179 0.87 20.83 -14.03
N GLU A 180 1.49 21.91 -14.52
CA GLU A 180 2.94 21.99 -14.80
C GLU A 180 3.79 21.60 -13.58
N VAL A 181 3.40 22.06 -12.40
CA VAL A 181 3.94 21.68 -11.07
C VAL A 181 3.97 20.16 -10.81
N VAL A 182 2.92 19.44 -11.21
CA VAL A 182 2.77 17.99 -10.96
C VAL A 182 3.46 17.18 -12.06
N ARG A 183 3.65 17.77 -13.23
CA ARG A 183 4.16 17.07 -14.41
C ARG A 183 5.68 16.91 -14.36
N GLU A 184 6.42 17.96 -14.00
CA GLU A 184 7.87 17.99 -14.24
C GLU A 184 8.70 18.56 -13.07
N GLU A 185 8.12 19.39 -12.20
CA GLU A 185 8.94 20.20 -11.28
C GLU A 185 9.53 19.40 -10.12
N VAL A 186 8.75 18.56 -9.42
CA VAL A 186 9.27 17.82 -8.25
C VAL A 186 10.41 16.88 -8.65
N LEU A 187 10.28 16.13 -9.75
CA LEU A 187 11.38 15.29 -10.23
C LEU A 187 12.54 16.10 -10.79
N GLY A 188 12.28 17.25 -11.43
CA GLY A 188 13.33 18.16 -11.88
C GLY A 188 14.17 18.66 -10.70
N PHE A 189 13.54 19.12 -9.62
CA PHE A 189 14.21 19.54 -8.39
C PHE A 189 14.97 18.41 -7.71
N LEU A 190 14.42 17.19 -7.72
CA LEU A 190 15.11 16.01 -7.19
C LEU A 190 16.31 15.60 -8.08
N SER A 191 16.20 15.73 -9.40
CA SER A 191 17.33 15.52 -10.32
C SER A 191 18.44 16.54 -10.10
N GLU A 192 18.10 17.83 -10.08
CA GLU A 192 19.07 18.92 -9.83
C GLU A 192 19.71 18.80 -8.45
N GLY A 193 18.92 18.43 -7.44
CA GLY A 193 19.38 18.19 -6.08
C GLY A 193 20.38 17.04 -5.96
N LEU A 194 20.31 16.06 -6.86
CA LEU A 194 21.31 14.99 -6.99
C LEU A 194 22.55 15.43 -7.80
N GLY A 195 22.52 16.61 -8.42
CA GLY A 195 23.58 17.07 -9.32
C GLY A 195 23.57 16.37 -10.67
N VAL A 196 22.43 15.81 -11.09
CA VAL A 196 22.23 15.24 -12.43
C VAL A 196 21.35 16.15 -13.28
N GLU A 197 21.30 15.89 -14.59
CA GLU A 197 20.43 16.62 -15.52
C GLU A 197 18.95 16.59 -15.06
N GLU A 198 18.25 17.73 -15.17
CA GLU A 198 16.87 17.93 -14.72
C GLU A 198 15.91 16.84 -15.27
N GLY A 199 16.14 16.40 -16.51
CA GLY A 199 15.34 15.35 -17.16
C GLY A 199 15.68 13.91 -16.76
N ARG A 200 16.73 13.66 -15.97
CA ARG A 200 17.29 12.31 -15.76
C ARG A 200 16.29 11.30 -15.21
N LEU A 201 15.54 11.67 -14.16
CA LEU A 201 14.52 10.78 -13.57
C LEU A 201 13.32 10.57 -14.53
N LYS A 202 13.04 11.52 -15.41
CA LYS A 202 12.00 11.39 -16.44
C LYS A 202 12.39 10.39 -17.52
N GLU A 203 13.65 10.38 -17.97
CA GLU A 203 14.18 9.38 -18.91
C GLU A 203 14.08 7.95 -18.36
N MET A 204 14.16 7.79 -17.03
CA MET A 204 13.97 6.50 -16.36
C MET A 204 12.49 6.10 -16.22
N THR A 205 11.56 6.84 -16.83
CA THR A 205 10.12 6.59 -16.83
C THR A 205 9.45 6.68 -15.45
N CYS A 206 10.09 7.34 -14.48
CA CYS A 206 9.71 7.30 -13.05
C CYS A 206 8.29 7.81 -12.72
N LEU A 207 7.60 8.49 -13.64
CA LEU A 207 6.21 8.96 -13.49
C LEU A 207 5.21 8.25 -14.39
N GLU A 208 5.63 7.33 -15.24
CA GLU A 208 4.75 6.74 -16.25
C GLU A 208 3.89 5.61 -15.67
N GLY A 209 4.40 4.91 -14.66
CA GLY A 209 3.64 3.96 -13.85
C GLY A 209 2.91 4.68 -12.72
N ARG A 210 1.61 4.94 -12.87
CA ARG A 210 0.79 5.58 -11.83
C ARG A 210 -0.30 4.66 -11.32
N THR A 211 -0.30 4.46 -10.00
CA THR A 211 -1.40 3.80 -9.28
C THR A 211 -1.95 4.77 -8.26
N MET A 212 -3.27 4.93 -8.24
CA MET A 212 -3.95 5.70 -7.20
C MET A 212 -4.53 4.74 -6.17
N ALA A 213 -4.37 5.05 -4.89
CA ALA A 213 -5.11 4.42 -3.81
C ALA A 213 -5.81 5.48 -2.97
N ALA A 214 -7.12 5.36 -2.89
CA ALA A 214 -7.97 6.15 -2.03
C ALA A 214 -8.28 5.33 -0.77
N HIS A 215 -7.84 5.82 0.38
CA HIS A 215 -8.01 5.18 1.68
C HIS A 215 -9.07 5.89 2.50
N TYR A 216 -9.91 5.09 3.14
CA TYR A 216 -10.96 5.54 4.03
C TYR A 216 -10.78 4.84 5.38
N TYR A 217 -10.61 5.63 6.44
CA TYR A 217 -10.36 5.16 7.79
C TYR A 217 -11.55 5.53 8.68
N PRO A 218 -12.52 4.62 8.88
CA PRO A 218 -13.68 4.89 9.73
C PRO A 218 -13.27 5.08 11.19
N TYR A 219 -14.23 5.56 12.00
CA TYR A 219 -14.12 5.48 13.45
C TYR A 219 -13.69 4.08 13.91
N CYS A 220 -12.74 4.03 14.83
CA CYS A 220 -12.25 2.82 15.45
C CYS A 220 -12.60 2.84 16.94
N PRO A 221 -13.41 1.89 17.45
CA PRO A 221 -13.78 1.85 18.86
C PRO A 221 -12.63 1.37 19.77
N ARG A 222 -11.61 0.70 19.20
CA ARG A 222 -10.41 0.23 19.91
C ARG A 222 -9.13 0.62 19.15
N PRO A 223 -8.84 1.93 19.05
CA PRO A 223 -7.72 2.43 18.27
C PRO A 223 -6.36 2.05 18.88
N ASP A 224 -6.34 1.62 20.15
CA ASP A 224 -5.20 1.07 20.86
C ASP A 224 -4.77 -0.33 20.38
N LEU A 225 -5.66 -1.07 19.72
CA LEU A 225 -5.42 -2.45 19.31
C LEU A 225 -5.05 -2.61 17.84
N THR A 226 -5.19 -1.55 17.04
CA THR A 226 -5.05 -1.63 15.58
C THR A 226 -4.45 -0.36 14.97
N TYR A 227 -4.13 -0.43 13.68
CA TYR A 227 -3.65 0.71 12.91
C TYR A 227 -4.58 0.97 11.74
N GLY A 228 -4.70 2.23 11.32
CA GLY A 228 -5.23 2.55 10.01
C GLY A 228 -4.35 1.97 8.91
N LEU A 229 -3.03 2.04 9.06
CA LEU A 229 -2.03 1.43 8.19
C LEU A 229 -0.76 1.14 8.99
N THR A 230 -0.22 -0.07 8.88
CA THR A 230 1.00 -0.48 9.60
C THR A 230 2.24 0.27 9.11
N SER A 231 3.32 0.25 9.92
CA SER A 231 4.63 0.77 9.50
C SER A 231 5.09 0.11 8.21
N HIS A 232 5.48 0.93 7.23
CA HIS A 232 6.03 0.48 5.96
C HIS A 232 6.83 1.60 5.28
N THR A 233 7.57 1.24 4.22
CA THR A 233 8.14 2.17 3.25
C THR A 233 7.49 1.98 1.89
N ASP A 234 7.42 3.04 1.08
CA ASP A 234 6.82 2.95 -0.24
C ASP A 234 7.78 2.32 -1.26
N PRO A 235 7.32 1.34 -2.07
CA PRO A 235 8.16 0.64 -3.04
C PRO A 235 8.51 1.46 -4.29
N GLY A 236 7.91 2.64 -4.47
CA GLY A 236 8.00 3.41 -5.71
C GLY A 236 9.15 4.41 -5.73
N VAL A 237 9.00 5.46 -6.53
CA VAL A 237 9.95 6.58 -6.63
C VAL A 237 9.52 7.70 -5.71
N VAL A 238 8.29 8.18 -5.87
CA VAL A 238 7.68 9.23 -5.05
C VAL A 238 6.20 8.91 -4.87
N THR A 239 5.68 9.20 -3.69
CA THR A 239 4.24 9.19 -3.42
C THR A 239 3.73 10.62 -3.22
N VAL A 240 2.59 10.92 -3.84
CA VAL A 240 1.89 12.20 -3.75
C VAL A 240 0.57 11.97 -3.03
N LEU A 241 0.39 12.57 -1.86
CA LEU A 241 -0.72 12.29 -0.96
C LEU A 241 -1.49 13.57 -0.64
N VAL A 242 -2.81 13.53 -0.79
CA VAL A 242 -3.74 14.51 -0.19
C VAL A 242 -4.57 13.84 0.88
N GLN A 243 -4.89 14.57 1.94
CA GLN A 243 -5.67 14.09 3.08
C GLN A 243 -6.67 15.15 3.55
N ASN A 244 -7.76 14.73 4.19
CA ASN A 244 -8.66 15.67 4.86
C ASN A 244 -8.07 16.16 6.20
N GLU A 245 -8.81 17.04 6.89
CA GLU A 245 -8.41 17.66 8.16
C GLU A 245 -8.54 16.71 9.37
N VAL A 246 -8.23 15.42 9.18
CA VAL A 246 -8.22 14.40 10.23
C VAL A 246 -6.81 13.84 10.36
N VAL A 247 -6.23 14.02 11.55
CA VAL A 247 -4.88 13.54 11.89
C VAL A 247 -4.77 12.02 11.80
N GLY A 248 -3.55 11.52 11.67
CA GLY A 248 -3.28 10.07 11.82
C GLY A 248 -2.02 9.58 11.12
N LEU A 249 -1.52 10.28 10.10
CA LEU A 249 -0.26 9.95 9.45
C LEU A 249 0.91 10.29 10.36
N GLN A 250 1.80 9.32 10.56
CA GLN A 250 3.05 9.46 11.30
C GLN A 250 4.24 9.01 10.45
N VAL A 251 5.34 9.75 10.54
CA VAL A 251 6.59 9.48 9.84
C VAL A 251 7.67 9.21 10.88
N LYS A 252 8.53 8.22 10.63
CA LYS A 252 9.64 7.90 11.51
C LYS A 252 10.84 8.78 11.15
N VAL A 253 11.19 9.71 12.05
CA VAL A 253 12.35 10.61 11.93
C VAL A 253 13.38 10.18 12.97
N GLY A 254 14.47 9.54 12.51
CA GLY A 254 15.38 8.84 13.42
C GLY A 254 14.67 7.66 14.08
N GLU A 255 14.61 7.65 15.41
CA GLU A 255 13.89 6.64 16.18
C GLU A 255 12.51 7.14 16.69
N GLU A 256 12.13 8.37 16.36
CA GLU A 256 10.89 9.01 16.82
C GLU A 256 9.79 8.94 15.76
N TRP A 257 8.55 8.72 16.19
CA TRP A 257 7.37 8.87 15.35
C TRP A 257 6.85 10.31 15.44
N VAL A 258 6.83 11.01 14.31
CA VAL A 258 6.41 12.41 14.20
C VAL A 258 5.07 12.48 13.47
N ASP A 259 4.09 13.16 14.06
CA ASP A 259 2.80 13.41 13.40
C ASP A 259 3.00 14.39 12.23
N VAL A 260 2.34 14.11 11.10
CA VAL A 260 2.29 15.05 9.98
C VAL A 260 1.24 16.11 10.29
N GLU A 261 1.68 17.36 10.43
CA GLU A 261 0.80 18.49 10.70
C GLU A 261 -0.23 18.70 9.57
N LEU A 262 -1.46 19.04 9.93
CA LEU A 262 -2.51 19.35 8.96
C LEU A 262 -2.33 20.77 8.44
N VAL A 263 -2.03 20.90 7.15
CA VAL A 263 -1.94 22.18 6.45
C VAL A 263 -3.00 22.20 5.35
N GLU A 264 -3.90 23.18 5.39
CA GLU A 264 -5.03 23.25 4.45
C GLU A 264 -4.51 23.33 3.00
N GLY A 265 -5.04 22.46 2.15
CA GLY A 265 -4.69 22.39 0.74
C GLY A 265 -3.30 21.83 0.46
N ALA A 266 -2.48 21.54 1.48
CA ALA A 266 -1.14 21.01 1.26
C ALA A 266 -1.16 19.60 0.68
N VAL A 267 -0.11 19.30 -0.09
CA VAL A 267 0.14 17.97 -0.64
C VAL A 267 1.35 17.39 0.08
N VAL A 268 1.22 16.18 0.62
CA VAL A 268 2.33 15.46 1.25
C VAL A 268 3.09 14.69 0.18
N ILE A 269 4.40 14.82 0.17
CA ILE A 269 5.32 14.11 -0.72
C ILE A 269 6.24 13.25 0.12
N ASN A 270 6.46 12.00 -0.32
CA ASN A 270 7.51 11.17 0.25
C ASN A 270 8.31 10.42 -0.80
N ILE A 271 9.56 10.18 -0.45
CA ILE A 271 10.52 9.42 -1.23
C ILE A 271 10.23 7.92 -1.04
N GLY A 272 10.24 7.17 -2.14
CA GLY A 272 10.11 5.73 -2.14
C GLY A 272 11.46 5.02 -2.32
N ASP A 273 11.47 3.72 -2.07
CA ASP A 273 12.66 2.88 -2.05
C ASP A 273 13.45 2.93 -3.36
N ILE A 274 12.78 2.98 -4.52
CA ILE A 274 13.47 3.05 -5.82
C ILE A 274 14.26 4.35 -5.92
N LEU A 275 13.71 5.47 -5.47
CA LEU A 275 14.41 6.75 -5.52
C LEU A 275 15.62 6.78 -4.57
N GLN A 276 15.49 6.21 -3.37
CA GLN A 276 16.64 6.03 -2.46
C GLN A 276 17.75 5.18 -3.11
N ILE A 277 17.38 4.09 -3.78
CA ILE A 277 18.32 3.19 -4.44
C ILE A 277 19.06 3.90 -5.59
N ILE A 278 18.32 4.51 -6.52
CA ILE A 278 18.92 5.15 -7.70
C ILE A 278 19.73 6.40 -7.31
N SER A 279 19.36 7.07 -6.22
CA SER A 279 20.13 8.18 -5.64
C SER A 279 21.36 7.74 -4.84
N ASN A 280 21.59 6.43 -4.69
CA ASN A 280 22.71 5.87 -3.91
C ASN A 280 22.71 6.34 -2.43
N ASP A 281 21.54 6.34 -1.79
CA ASP A 281 21.28 6.84 -0.42
C ASP A 281 21.40 8.36 -0.20
N GLU A 282 21.44 9.18 -1.26
CA GLU A 282 21.33 10.64 -1.09
C GLU A 282 19.94 11.05 -0.63
N TYR A 283 18.89 10.33 -1.05
CA TYR A 283 17.52 10.52 -0.58
C TYR A 283 17.04 9.33 0.24
N LYS A 284 16.14 9.60 1.20
CA LYS A 284 15.69 8.60 2.19
C LYS A 284 14.23 8.23 1.97
N SER A 285 13.98 6.95 1.70
CA SER A 285 12.69 6.30 1.91
C SER A 285 12.57 5.93 3.38
N VAL A 286 11.54 6.46 4.05
CA VAL A 286 11.40 6.32 5.51
C VAL A 286 10.11 5.60 5.89
N GLU A 287 10.18 4.92 7.04
CA GLU A 287 9.03 4.25 7.61
C GLU A 287 7.94 5.27 7.95
N HIS A 288 6.71 4.96 7.58
CA HIS A 288 5.54 5.73 7.93
C HIS A 288 4.35 4.81 8.24
N ARG A 289 3.43 5.29 9.07
CA ARG A 289 2.23 4.56 9.51
C ARG A 289 1.03 5.48 9.60
N VAL A 290 -0.17 4.89 9.67
CA VAL A 290 -1.40 5.63 9.96
C VAL A 290 -2.04 5.05 11.20
N LEU A 291 -2.23 5.86 12.24
CA LEU A 291 -2.94 5.45 13.45
C LEU A 291 -4.42 5.17 13.15
N ALA A 292 -5.02 4.25 13.91
CA ALA A 292 -6.46 4.02 13.82
C ALA A 292 -7.22 5.27 14.29
N ASN A 293 -8.26 5.65 13.57
CA ASN A 293 -8.96 6.91 13.79
C ASN A 293 -9.92 6.82 15.00
N PRO A 294 -9.69 7.56 16.11
CA PRO A 294 -10.61 7.56 17.25
C PRO A 294 -11.80 8.53 17.06
N LEU A 295 -11.82 9.31 15.98
CA LEU A 295 -12.82 10.35 15.74
C LEU A 295 -14.01 9.81 14.93
N GLN A 296 -15.18 10.39 15.15
CA GLN A 296 -16.40 10.05 14.40
C GLN A 296 -16.30 10.47 12.93
N GLU A 297 -15.66 11.60 12.65
CA GLU A 297 -15.36 12.02 11.29
C GLU A 297 -14.28 11.08 10.70
N PRO A 298 -14.53 10.40 9.56
CA PRO A 298 -13.57 9.49 8.97
C PRO A 298 -12.36 10.24 8.43
N ARG A 299 -11.17 9.68 8.60
CA ARG A 299 -9.99 10.14 7.86
C ARG A 299 -10.07 9.62 6.43
N VAL A 300 -9.78 10.49 5.47
CA VAL A 300 -9.76 10.16 4.04
C VAL A 300 -8.46 10.66 3.45
N SER A 301 -7.82 9.83 2.63
CA SER A 301 -6.63 10.23 1.90
C SER A 301 -6.58 9.61 0.52
N VAL A 302 -5.97 10.31 -0.43
CA VAL A 302 -5.72 9.81 -1.79
C VAL A 302 -4.23 9.91 -2.06
N ALA A 303 -3.61 8.75 -2.28
CA ALA A 303 -2.22 8.59 -2.62
C ALA A 303 -2.09 8.26 -4.11
N VAL A 304 -1.17 8.93 -4.79
CA VAL A 304 -0.71 8.59 -6.14
C VAL A 304 0.72 8.12 -6.03
N PHE A 305 0.95 6.84 -6.34
CA PHE A 305 2.26 6.22 -6.34
C PHE A 305 2.88 6.35 -7.72
N CYS A 306 3.97 7.10 -7.81
CA CYS A 306 4.77 7.26 -9.02
C CYS A 306 5.85 6.17 -9.07
N ASN A 307 5.83 5.39 -10.15
CA ASN A 307 6.71 4.25 -10.36
C ASN A 307 7.27 4.28 -11.79
N PRO A 308 8.43 3.64 -12.03
CA PRO A 308 8.90 3.40 -13.39
C PRO A 308 7.92 2.54 -14.18
N SER A 309 7.68 2.85 -15.46
CA SER A 309 6.83 2.02 -16.33
C SER A 309 7.57 0.78 -16.84
N ASN A 310 8.87 0.91 -17.09
CA ASN A 310 9.71 -0.20 -17.55
C ASN A 310 10.02 -1.18 -16.42
N ARG A 311 9.17 -2.21 -16.25
CA ARG A 311 9.32 -3.16 -15.14
C ARG A 311 10.51 -4.11 -15.28
N ASP A 312 10.98 -4.32 -16.51
CA ASP A 312 12.08 -5.23 -16.83
C ASP A 312 13.43 -4.49 -17.02
N GLY A 313 13.40 -3.16 -16.97
CA GLY A 313 14.60 -2.32 -16.93
C GLY A 313 15.43 -2.58 -15.67
N LEU A 314 16.75 -2.46 -15.80
CA LEU A 314 17.67 -2.56 -14.66
C LEU A 314 17.71 -1.22 -13.91
N PHE A 315 17.37 -1.26 -12.62
CA PHE A 315 17.47 -0.16 -11.67
C PHE A 315 18.62 -0.40 -10.71
N GLY A 316 19.34 0.66 -10.38
CA GLY A 316 20.47 0.69 -9.44
C GLY A 316 20.99 2.12 -9.32
N PRO A 317 22.06 2.36 -8.54
CA PRO A 317 22.64 3.68 -8.37
C PRO A 317 22.93 4.33 -9.73
N LEU A 318 22.52 5.59 -9.89
CA LEU A 318 22.86 6.39 -11.06
C LEU A 318 24.39 6.43 -11.22
N PRO A 319 24.94 6.10 -12.41
CA PRO A 319 26.39 6.13 -12.63
C PRO A 319 27.05 7.45 -12.25
N GLU A 320 26.33 8.56 -12.43
CA GLU A 320 26.74 9.92 -12.08
C GLU A 320 26.97 10.11 -10.57
N LEU A 321 26.35 9.26 -9.73
CA LEU A 321 26.41 9.31 -8.27
C LEU A 321 27.36 8.25 -7.67
N VAL A 322 28.16 7.61 -8.53
CA VAL A 322 29.10 6.55 -8.15
C VAL A 322 30.52 6.95 -8.54
N SER A 323 31.41 6.93 -7.56
CA SER A 323 32.85 7.19 -7.76
C SER A 323 33.70 6.21 -6.93
N GLN A 324 35.02 6.34 -6.97
CA GLN A 324 35.91 5.55 -6.10
C GLN A 324 35.69 5.89 -4.62
N GLU A 325 35.41 7.16 -4.32
CA GLU A 325 35.17 7.69 -2.98
C GLU A 325 33.74 7.39 -2.50
N LYS A 326 32.79 7.28 -3.43
CA LYS A 326 31.39 6.93 -3.17
C LYS A 326 30.95 5.75 -4.04
N PRO A 327 31.31 4.50 -3.66
CA PRO A 327 30.94 3.33 -4.45
C PRO A 327 29.43 3.09 -4.46
N ALA A 328 28.97 2.30 -5.43
CA ALA A 328 27.58 1.85 -5.51
C ALA A 328 27.22 1.02 -4.26
N ARG A 329 26.25 1.50 -3.49
CA ARG A 329 25.74 0.80 -2.28
C ARG A 329 24.73 -0.29 -2.64
N TYR A 330 24.08 -0.15 -3.79
CA TYR A 330 23.06 -1.06 -4.30
C TYR A 330 23.52 -1.76 -5.57
N ARG A 331 23.13 -3.03 -5.69
CA ARG A 331 23.26 -3.79 -6.93
C ARG A 331 22.16 -3.39 -7.91
N GLN A 332 22.33 -3.71 -9.19
CA GLN A 332 21.25 -3.58 -10.16
C GLN A 332 20.21 -4.70 -10.01
N PHE A 333 18.95 -4.40 -10.32
CA PHE A 333 17.81 -5.33 -10.28
C PHE A 333 16.69 -4.91 -11.24
N THR A 334 15.75 -5.81 -11.56
CA THR A 334 14.53 -5.43 -12.29
C THR A 334 13.43 -5.01 -11.31
N LEU A 335 12.59 -4.03 -11.69
CA LEU A 335 11.48 -3.60 -10.84
C LEU A 335 10.48 -4.75 -10.61
N SER A 336 10.29 -5.63 -11.60
CA SER A 336 9.54 -6.88 -11.45
C SER A 336 10.08 -7.75 -10.31
N ASP A 337 11.39 -8.00 -10.26
CA ASP A 337 12.01 -8.80 -9.19
C ASP A 337 11.89 -8.12 -7.82
N TYR A 338 12.08 -6.80 -7.76
CA TYR A 338 11.97 -6.04 -6.53
C TYR A 338 10.55 -6.08 -5.97
N MET A 339 9.54 -5.82 -6.80
CA MET A 339 8.13 -5.86 -6.42
C MET A 339 7.72 -7.28 -6.00
N GLN A 340 8.15 -8.31 -6.72
CA GLN A 340 7.87 -9.70 -6.34
C GLN A 340 8.48 -10.07 -4.99
N ARG A 341 9.67 -9.56 -4.65
CA ARG A 341 10.30 -9.80 -3.34
C ARG A 341 9.64 -9.01 -2.22
N LYS A 342 9.17 -7.78 -2.52
CA LYS A 342 8.53 -6.89 -1.54
C LYS A 342 7.08 -7.29 -1.24
N GLU A 343 6.32 -7.70 -2.27
CA GLU A 343 4.94 -8.17 -2.16
C GLU A 343 4.82 -9.67 -1.90
N GLY A 344 5.90 -10.42 -2.16
CA GLY A 344 5.90 -11.88 -2.11
C GLY A 344 6.21 -12.44 -0.73
N LYS A 345 5.41 -13.41 -0.31
CA LYS A 345 5.92 -14.56 0.46
C LYS A 345 7.02 -15.24 -0.37
N MET A 346 8.09 -15.68 0.29
CA MET A 346 9.13 -16.57 -0.22
C MET A 346 8.55 -17.56 -1.25
N THR A 347 8.75 -17.29 -2.54
CA THR A 347 8.20 -18.12 -3.62
C THR A 347 8.99 -19.41 -3.67
N THR A 348 8.39 -20.49 -3.16
CA THR A 348 8.91 -21.83 -3.40
C THR A 348 8.63 -22.19 -4.85
N SER A 349 9.66 -22.45 -5.65
CA SER A 349 9.47 -23.03 -6.99
C SER A 349 9.05 -24.48 -6.82
N TRP A 350 7.75 -24.74 -6.92
CA TRP A 350 7.22 -26.10 -6.91
C TRP A 350 7.17 -26.59 -8.36
N THR A 351 7.88 -27.67 -8.69
CA THR A 351 7.74 -28.38 -9.98
C THR A 351 7.69 -29.89 -9.75
N ASP A 352 7.09 -30.64 -10.67
CA ASP A 352 6.99 -32.10 -10.60
C ASP A 352 8.36 -32.80 -10.53
N SER A 353 9.40 -32.13 -11.04
CA SER A 353 10.80 -32.57 -11.02
C SER A 353 11.57 -32.16 -9.75
N ASN A 354 11.02 -31.29 -8.90
CA ASN A 354 11.64 -30.86 -7.65
C ASN A 354 10.58 -30.52 -6.58
N PRO A 355 10.12 -31.53 -5.80
CA PRO A 355 9.12 -31.30 -4.75
C PRO A 355 9.72 -30.67 -3.46
N GLY A 356 11.01 -30.30 -3.46
CA GLY A 356 11.68 -29.57 -2.38
C GLY A 356 11.57 -28.05 -2.55
N ARG A 357 11.56 -27.30 -1.43
CA ARG A 357 11.59 -25.82 -1.48
C ARG A 357 13.00 -25.37 -1.89
N ARG A 358 13.10 -24.57 -2.96
CA ARG A 358 14.32 -23.79 -3.19
C ARG A 358 14.39 -22.64 -2.18
N PHE A 359 15.54 -22.48 -1.54
CA PHE A 359 15.85 -21.31 -0.73
C PHE A 359 16.86 -20.44 -1.48
N ILE A 360 16.79 -19.12 -1.28
CA ILE A 360 17.81 -18.19 -1.76
C ILE A 360 18.87 -18.08 -0.66
N GLY A 361 20.06 -18.66 -0.90
CA GLY A 361 21.09 -18.81 0.13
C GLY A 361 22.50 -18.86 -0.46
N CYS A 362 23.52 -18.60 0.36
CA CYS A 362 24.91 -18.91 0.01
C CYS A 362 25.23 -20.31 0.56
N GLU A 363 25.74 -21.22 -0.28
CA GLU A 363 26.14 -22.58 0.13
C GLU A 363 27.18 -22.57 1.26
N ARG A 364 27.95 -21.48 1.36
CA ARG A 364 28.99 -21.27 2.38
C ARG A 364 28.53 -20.40 3.56
N TYR A 365 27.21 -20.25 3.75
CA TYR A 365 26.64 -19.51 4.89
C TYR A 365 27.22 -20.03 6.21
N GLY A 366 27.88 -19.14 6.97
CA GLY A 366 28.54 -19.47 8.24
C GLY A 366 30.07 -19.61 8.19
N GLN A 367 30.72 -19.45 7.02
CA GLN A 367 32.19 -19.49 6.91
C GLN A 367 32.80 -18.07 6.76
N PRO A 368 33.92 -17.76 7.46
CA PRO A 368 34.62 -16.48 7.28
C PRO A 368 35.15 -16.32 5.84
N GLY A 369 34.75 -15.25 5.15
CA GLY A 369 35.18 -14.96 3.77
C GLY A 369 34.31 -15.54 2.64
N ALA A 370 33.10 -16.02 2.93
CA ALA A 370 32.13 -16.46 1.91
C ALA A 370 31.50 -15.29 1.10
N CYS A 371 31.13 -15.55 -0.16
CA CYS A 371 30.83 -14.53 -1.18
C CYS A 371 29.47 -13.82 -1.04
N GLY A 372 29.42 -12.59 -1.58
CA GLY A 372 28.33 -11.61 -1.47
C GLY A 372 27.18 -11.73 -2.46
N TYR A 373 26.69 -12.94 -2.79
CA TYR A 373 25.36 -13.13 -3.41
C TYR A 373 24.81 -14.56 -3.30
N PHE A 374 23.51 -14.72 -3.59
CA PHE A 374 22.69 -15.91 -3.40
C PHE A 374 22.53 -16.79 -4.66
N ASN A 375 22.66 -18.11 -4.50
CA ASN A 375 22.24 -19.11 -5.48
C ASN A 375 20.99 -19.85 -4.98
N TRP A 376 20.22 -20.43 -5.90
CA TRP A 376 19.19 -21.39 -5.54
C TRP A 376 19.85 -22.69 -5.07
N PHE A 377 19.48 -23.19 -3.90
CA PHE A 377 19.98 -24.46 -3.37
C PHE A 377 18.85 -25.36 -2.89
N ASP A 378 19.00 -26.67 -3.16
CA ASP A 378 18.06 -27.74 -2.78
C ASP A 378 18.64 -28.53 -1.60
N PRO A 379 18.14 -28.35 -0.36
CA PRO A 379 18.59 -29.17 0.76
C PRO A 379 18.12 -30.63 0.61
N PRO A 380 18.91 -31.62 1.07
CA PRO A 380 18.53 -33.03 0.98
C PRO A 380 17.25 -33.31 1.77
N MET A 381 16.27 -33.92 1.09
CA MET A 381 14.97 -34.25 1.66
C MET A 381 15.11 -35.33 2.74
N CYS A 382 14.52 -35.13 3.92
CA CYS A 382 14.49 -36.16 4.95
C CYS A 382 13.60 -37.34 4.50
N ASP A 383 13.95 -38.56 4.92
CA ASP A 383 13.31 -39.78 4.39
C ASP A 383 11.81 -39.84 4.69
N ARG A 384 11.36 -39.21 5.79
CA ARG A 384 9.94 -39.09 6.11
C ARG A 384 9.17 -38.24 5.09
N ALA A 385 9.76 -37.15 4.60
CA ALA A 385 9.13 -36.27 3.64
C ALA A 385 9.00 -36.92 2.24
N LYS A 386 9.95 -37.78 1.87
CA LYS A 386 9.90 -38.57 0.61
C LYS A 386 8.68 -39.48 0.53
N VAL A 387 8.15 -39.91 1.67
CA VAL A 387 7.01 -40.84 1.74
C VAL A 387 5.68 -40.10 1.89
N VAL A 388 5.63 -39.07 2.75
CA VAL A 388 4.38 -38.39 3.12
C VAL A 388 3.85 -37.51 1.98
N ILE A 389 4.73 -36.76 1.31
CA ILE A 389 4.33 -35.76 0.32
C ILE A 389 3.65 -36.39 -0.91
N PRO A 390 4.20 -37.47 -1.54
CA PRO A 390 3.50 -38.15 -2.63
C PRO A 390 2.16 -38.77 -2.23
N GLY A 391 2.02 -39.20 -0.96
CA GLY A 391 0.77 -39.72 -0.42
C GLY A 391 -0.34 -38.68 -0.35
N LEU A 392 -0.01 -37.46 0.09
CA LEU A 392 -0.95 -36.34 0.18
C LEU A 392 -1.38 -35.85 -1.21
N LEU A 393 -0.47 -35.81 -2.19
CA LEU A 393 -0.78 -35.38 -3.56
C LEU A 393 -1.75 -36.34 -4.28
N ARG A 394 -1.62 -37.66 -4.06
CA ARG A 394 -2.63 -38.64 -4.53
C ARG A 394 -4.00 -38.48 -3.88
N SER A 395 -4.05 -37.87 -2.70
CA SER A 395 -5.31 -37.54 -2.04
C SER A 395 -5.93 -36.25 -2.60
N LEU A 396 -5.11 -35.25 -2.92
CA LEU A 396 -5.53 -33.98 -3.52
C LEU A 396 -6.03 -34.13 -4.97
N GLY A 397 -5.36 -34.94 -5.80
CA GLY A 397 -5.79 -35.17 -7.19
C GLY A 397 -7.15 -35.88 -7.32
N ARG A 398 -7.60 -36.56 -6.26
CA ARG A 398 -8.95 -37.14 -6.18
C ARG A 398 -10.02 -36.10 -5.84
N HIS A 399 -9.67 -35.01 -5.16
CA HIS A 399 -10.59 -33.91 -4.86
C HIS A 399 -10.70 -32.88 -5.99
N GLU A 400 -9.65 -32.67 -6.79
CA GLU A 400 -9.67 -31.72 -7.91
C GLU A 400 -10.48 -32.22 -9.13
N THR A 401 -10.58 -33.54 -9.31
CA THR A 401 -11.43 -34.17 -10.33
C THR A 401 -12.93 -34.06 -10.01
N GLU A 402 -13.29 -33.94 -8.73
CA GLU A 402 -14.67 -33.66 -8.30
C GLU A 402 -15.04 -32.18 -8.55
N LYS A 403 -14.13 -31.25 -8.26
CA LYS A 403 -14.36 -29.79 -8.38
C LYS A 403 -14.48 -29.28 -9.82
N THR A 404 -13.75 -29.88 -10.75
CA THR A 404 -13.79 -29.51 -12.19
C THR A 404 -15.10 -29.88 -12.87
N ARG A 405 -15.88 -30.81 -12.30
CA ARG A 405 -17.21 -31.18 -12.79
C ARG A 405 -18.25 -30.10 -12.47
N ASP A 406 -18.11 -29.44 -11.32
CA ASP A 406 -19.03 -28.39 -10.85
C ASP A 406 -18.81 -27.04 -11.57
N ASP A 407 -17.55 -26.70 -11.90
CA ASP A 407 -17.21 -25.45 -12.60
C ASP A 407 -17.71 -25.42 -14.06
N ALA A 408 -17.84 -26.57 -14.71
CA ALA A 408 -18.39 -26.68 -16.06
C ALA A 408 -19.90 -26.38 -16.11
N GLU A 409 -20.62 -26.69 -15.04
CA GLU A 409 -22.06 -26.43 -14.90
C GLU A 409 -22.35 -24.93 -14.67
N ILE A 410 -21.50 -24.26 -13.88
CA ILE A 410 -21.55 -22.80 -13.63
C ILE A 410 -21.28 -22.00 -14.92
N LYS A 411 -20.41 -22.49 -15.79
CA LYS A 411 -20.07 -21.83 -17.07
C LYS A 411 -21.22 -21.89 -18.09
N ARG A 412 -22.06 -22.93 -18.04
CA ARG A 412 -23.29 -23.03 -18.86
C ARG A 412 -24.36 -22.02 -18.44
N LEU A 413 -24.48 -21.76 -17.14
CA LEU A 413 -25.46 -20.80 -16.59
C LEU A 413 -25.11 -19.33 -16.89
N ARG A 414 -23.82 -18.99 -17.01
CA ARG A 414 -23.35 -17.63 -17.37
C ARG A 414 -23.63 -17.20 -18.81
N ASN A 415 -23.91 -18.14 -19.72
CA ASN A 415 -24.09 -17.84 -21.15
C ASN A 415 -25.53 -17.48 -21.55
N MET A 416 -26.44 -17.25 -20.58
CA MET A 416 -27.87 -17.10 -20.87
C MET A 416 -28.50 -15.74 -20.52
N ASN A 417 -27.74 -14.65 -20.30
CA ASN A 417 -28.35 -13.30 -20.21
C ASN A 417 -27.38 -12.16 -20.53
N ASN A 418 -27.13 -11.92 -21.82
CA ASN A 418 -26.30 -10.82 -22.32
C ASN A 418 -27.06 -9.88 -23.28
N VAL A 419 -28.27 -9.44 -22.91
CA VAL A 419 -28.99 -8.38 -23.66
C VAL A 419 -29.44 -7.19 -22.78
N LEU A 420 -29.26 -7.23 -21.46
CA LEU A 420 -29.52 -6.08 -20.58
C LEU A 420 -28.27 -5.38 -20.02
N PHE A 421 -27.07 -5.92 -20.25
CA PHE A 421 -25.82 -5.35 -19.70
C PHE A 421 -25.23 -4.21 -20.55
N ALA A 422 -25.60 -4.11 -21.83
CA ALA A 422 -25.06 -3.11 -22.75
C ALA A 422 -25.74 -1.73 -22.66
N ALA A 423 -26.91 -1.63 -22.04
CA ALA A 423 -27.71 -0.39 -22.01
C ALA A 423 -27.56 0.44 -20.71
N LEU A 424 -26.91 -0.09 -19.67
CA LEU A 424 -26.72 0.61 -18.37
C LEU A 424 -25.29 1.10 -18.13
N VAL A 425 -24.30 0.59 -18.88
CA VAL A 425 -22.90 1.04 -18.81
C VAL A 425 -22.67 2.37 -19.55
N ALA A 426 -23.50 2.69 -20.54
CA ALA A 426 -23.36 3.90 -21.36
C ALA A 426 -23.72 5.22 -20.65
N THR A 427 -24.41 5.17 -19.49
CA THR A 427 -24.89 6.38 -18.79
C THR A 427 -24.17 6.65 -17.46
N TRP A 428 -23.25 5.78 -17.03
CA TRP A 428 -22.44 5.94 -15.82
C TRP A 428 -20.92 6.03 -16.09
N CYS A 429 -20.46 5.76 -17.31
CA CYS A 429 -19.08 6.02 -17.74
C CYS A 429 -18.76 7.49 -18.04
N LEU A 430 -19.64 8.44 -17.70
CA LEU A 430 -19.42 9.88 -17.96
C LEU A 430 -19.30 10.75 -16.71
N PHE A 431 -19.49 10.22 -15.50
CA PHE A 431 -19.28 10.98 -14.26
C PHE A 431 -18.71 10.07 -13.18
N VAL A 432 -17.41 10.22 -12.92
CA VAL A 432 -16.59 9.81 -11.75
C VAL A 432 -15.15 9.32 -12.10
N PRO A 433 -14.74 9.11 -13.37
CA PRO A 433 -13.33 9.21 -13.75
C PRO A 433 -12.98 10.55 -14.44
N CYS A 434 -13.84 11.57 -14.34
CA CYS A 434 -13.67 12.83 -15.05
C CYS A 434 -13.49 14.07 -14.13
N ALA A 435 -13.70 14.00 -12.81
CA ALA A 435 -13.55 15.22 -11.99
C ALA A 435 -12.09 15.61 -11.69
N LEU A 436 -11.14 14.67 -11.76
CA LEU A 436 -9.70 14.94 -11.66
C LEU A 436 -8.97 14.87 -13.02
N MET A 437 -9.55 14.22 -14.03
CA MET A 437 -8.96 14.07 -15.38
C MET A 437 -9.69 14.86 -16.49
N VAL A 438 -10.88 15.44 -16.25
CA VAL A 438 -11.59 16.36 -17.20
C VAL A 438 -11.56 17.82 -16.75
N TRP A 439 -11.11 18.13 -15.51
CA TRP A 439 -10.74 19.52 -15.18
C TRP A 439 -9.35 19.92 -15.71
N LEU A 440 -8.70 19.01 -16.42
CA LEU A 440 -7.46 19.27 -17.16
C LEU A 440 -7.73 19.61 -18.64
N ASN A 441 -8.94 20.09 -18.94
CA ASN A 441 -9.35 20.48 -20.30
C ASN A 441 -10.22 21.74 -20.34
N LYS A 442 -10.07 22.67 -19.37
CA LYS A 442 -10.54 24.06 -19.50
C LYS A 442 -9.60 25.04 -18.82
#